data_AF-A0A0R3PS56-F1
#
_entry.id   AF-A0A0R3PS56-F1
#
_cell.length_a   1.000
_cell.length_b   1.000
_cell.length_c   1.000
_cell.angle_alpha   90.00
_cell.angle_beta   90.00
_cell.angle_gamma   90.00
#
_symmetry.space_group_name_H-M   'P 1'
#
loop_
_entity.id
_entity.type
_entity.pdbx_description
1 polymer ?
#
loop_
_entity_poly.entity_id
_entity_poly.type
_entity_poly.pdbx_seq_one_letter_code
_entity_poly.pdbx_strand_id
1 'polypeptide(L)'
;MLSKMKAKLEDDWTSYGIRIGAQGEEITPLHLVTVTEKRVPLSVKAISSNSTMTELGILAKCLMVCRVSLAPQAQSGCKTELTRRMLQIFSVDPYYVDNVSGVTGLQHWISVQSFCCIVAALDMFLRKFPRHELERLRACTLGSQYKDCVMIGSINHVARTLSTTPGGVFKYIFNREAAEEAERIYSGGEGVEKSKNDSYFQYMRDFSLVAKTAYSASAYPNFYNWIVSIPKQRLCPWRIVAIQKRPSSQGV
;
A
#
# COMPACT_ATOMS: atom_id res chain seq x y z
N MET A 1 11.50 -12.75 17.04
CA MET A 1 10.30 -11.93 17.28
C MET A 1 9.21 -12.23 16.27
N LEU A 2 9.46 -12.04 14.97
CA LEU A 2 8.52 -12.42 13.89
C LEU A 2 8.24 -13.93 13.85
N SER A 3 9.21 -14.74 14.25
CA SER A 3 9.07 -16.19 14.43
C SER A 3 8.09 -16.61 15.53
N LYS A 4 7.78 -15.72 16.49
CA LYS A 4 6.83 -15.98 17.58
C LYS A 4 5.39 -15.60 17.20
N MET A 5 5.19 -14.85 16.12
CA MET A 5 3.87 -14.45 15.62
C MET A 5 3.27 -15.61 14.83
N LYS A 6 2.46 -16.42 15.49
CA LYS A 6 1.83 -17.62 14.91
C LYS A 6 0.35 -17.40 14.75
N ALA A 7 -0.19 -17.81 13.62
CA ALA A 7 -1.62 -17.89 13.41
C ALA A 7 -1.97 -19.16 12.64
N LYS A 8 -3.09 -19.78 12.99
CA LYS A 8 -3.57 -21.01 12.36
C LYS A 8 -4.39 -20.67 11.13
N LEU A 9 -4.12 -21.31 10.00
CA LEU A 9 -4.88 -21.14 8.77
C LEU A 9 -6.25 -21.81 8.87
N GLU A 10 -7.30 -21.07 8.52
CA GLU A 10 -8.66 -21.60 8.38
C GLU A 10 -8.87 -22.30 7.03
N ASP A 11 -8.20 -21.81 5.98
CA ASP A 11 -8.27 -22.31 4.60
C ASP A 11 -6.86 -22.39 3.99
N ASP A 12 -6.73 -23.17 2.91
CA ASP A 12 -5.49 -23.24 2.12
C ASP A 12 -5.08 -21.85 1.61
N TRP A 13 -3.81 -21.49 1.82
CA TRP A 13 -3.28 -20.21 1.36
C TRP A 13 -2.34 -20.42 0.18
N THR A 14 -2.79 -19.96 -0.99
CA THR A 14 -2.02 -20.00 -2.24
C THR A 14 -2.07 -18.66 -2.96
N SER A 15 -0.94 -18.25 -3.53
CA SER A 15 -0.85 -17.04 -4.37
C SER A 15 0.16 -17.29 -5.50
N TYR A 16 -0.21 -16.96 -6.74
CA TYR A 16 0.60 -17.23 -7.95
C TYR A 16 1.07 -18.69 -8.12
N GLY A 17 0.25 -19.64 -7.66
CA GLY A 17 0.61 -21.07 -7.67
C GLY A 17 1.63 -21.47 -6.60
N ILE A 18 2.13 -20.53 -5.79
CA ILE A 18 2.95 -20.81 -4.63
C ILE A 18 2.04 -21.13 -3.46
N ARG A 19 2.19 -22.33 -2.89
CA ARG A 19 1.50 -22.74 -1.68
C ARG A 19 2.24 -22.19 -0.46
N ILE A 20 1.61 -21.27 0.25
CA ILE A 20 2.15 -20.62 1.45
C ILE A 20 1.90 -21.50 2.68
N GLY A 21 0.73 -22.13 2.76
CA GLY A 21 0.38 -23.02 3.86
C GLY A 21 -0.92 -23.78 3.61
N ALA A 22 -1.07 -24.92 4.29
CA ALA A 22 -2.28 -25.73 4.26
C ALA A 22 -3.31 -25.28 5.32
N GLN A 23 -4.57 -25.64 5.11
CA GLN A 23 -5.59 -25.55 6.15
C GLN A 23 -5.12 -26.22 7.45
N GLY A 24 -5.25 -25.50 8.57
CA GLY A 24 -4.87 -25.95 9.90
C GLY A 24 -3.40 -25.78 10.26
N GLU A 25 -2.53 -25.35 9.34
CA GLU A 25 -1.11 -25.11 9.58
C GLU A 25 -0.87 -23.81 10.35
N GLU A 26 0.14 -23.79 11.24
CA GLU A 26 0.60 -22.57 11.90
C GLU A 26 1.58 -21.81 11.02
N ILE A 27 1.16 -20.65 10.53
CA ILE A 27 1.99 -19.78 9.69
C ILE A 27 2.53 -18.61 10.51
N THR A 28 3.72 -18.15 10.11
CA THR A 28 4.33 -16.92 10.62
C THR A 28 4.67 -15.98 9.45
N PRO A 29 4.85 -14.67 9.68
CA PRO A 29 5.25 -13.73 8.62
C PRO A 29 6.53 -14.14 7.88
N LEU A 30 7.42 -14.89 8.52
CA LEU A 30 8.67 -15.34 7.91
C LEU A 30 8.47 -16.47 6.89
N HIS A 31 7.35 -17.21 6.93
CA HIS A 31 7.07 -18.22 5.90
C HIS A 31 6.78 -17.61 4.53
N LEU A 32 6.50 -16.30 4.47
CA LEU A 32 6.27 -15.57 3.22
C LEU A 32 7.57 -15.18 2.50
N VAL A 33 8.73 -15.28 3.17
CA VAL A 33 10.03 -14.79 2.66
C VAL A 33 11.17 -15.76 2.97
N THR A 34 12.10 -15.92 2.04
CA THR A 34 13.33 -16.69 2.31
C THR A 34 14.36 -15.79 2.98
N VAL A 35 14.69 -16.07 4.24
CA VAL A 35 15.67 -15.29 5.01
C VAL A 35 17.05 -15.95 4.92
N THR A 36 18.01 -15.25 4.34
CA THR A 36 19.42 -15.64 4.35
C THR A 36 20.21 -14.73 5.28
N GLU A 37 20.74 -15.28 6.36
CA GLU A 37 21.54 -14.51 7.31
C GLU A 37 22.96 -14.30 6.77
N LYS A 38 23.35 -13.03 6.58
CA LYS A 38 24.73 -12.65 6.31
C LYS A 38 25.28 -11.97 7.54
N ARG A 39 26.25 -12.59 8.22
CA ARG A 39 26.92 -11.98 9.37
C ARG A 39 27.81 -10.85 8.89
N VAL A 40 27.38 -9.62 9.10
CA VAL A 40 28.22 -8.43 8.95
C VAL A 40 28.66 -8.02 10.35
N PRO A 41 29.96 -7.87 10.63
CA PRO A 41 30.42 -7.36 11.91
C PRO A 41 29.95 -5.90 12.06
N LEU A 42 28.92 -5.71 12.88
CA LEU A 42 28.45 -4.38 13.27
C LEU A 42 29.17 -3.98 14.55
N SER A 43 29.96 -2.90 14.48
CA SER A 43 30.53 -2.25 15.67
C SER A 43 29.44 -1.44 16.37
N VAL A 44 28.52 -2.12 17.06
CA VAL A 44 27.51 -1.46 17.89
C VAL A 44 28.14 -1.15 19.24
N LYS A 45 28.31 0.13 19.57
CA LYS A 45 28.53 0.52 20.96
C LYS A 45 27.24 0.26 21.72
N ALA A 46 27.24 -0.72 22.61
CA ALA A 46 26.09 -0.99 23.48
C ALA A 46 25.85 0.25 24.35
N ILE A 47 24.80 1.01 24.04
CA ILE A 47 24.32 2.08 24.92
C ILE A 47 23.37 1.41 25.90
N SER A 48 23.74 1.35 27.17
CA SER A 48 22.89 0.90 28.26
C SER A 48 21.82 1.95 28.53
N SER A 49 20.80 2.04 27.67
CA SER A 49 19.59 2.77 28.01
C SER A 49 18.64 1.83 28.73
N ASN A 50 18.29 2.16 29.98
CA ASN A 50 17.18 1.57 30.72
C ASN A 50 15.85 1.93 30.05
N SER A 51 15.60 1.41 28.85
CA SER A 51 14.35 1.65 28.14
C SER A 51 13.31 0.65 28.62
N THR A 52 12.25 1.15 29.23
CA THR A 52 11.03 0.41 29.62
C THR A 52 10.25 -0.12 28.41
N MET A 53 10.72 0.12 27.19
CA MET A 53 10.07 -0.30 25.96
C MET A 53 10.17 -1.81 25.75
N THR A 54 9.02 -2.42 25.50
CA THR A 54 8.91 -3.85 25.15
C THR A 54 9.50 -4.09 23.75
N GLU A 55 9.96 -5.32 23.46
CA GLU A 55 10.44 -5.72 22.12
C GLU A 55 9.40 -5.37 21.02
N LEU A 56 8.10 -5.53 21.32
CA LEU A 56 6.96 -5.12 20.49
C LEU A 56 6.95 -3.62 20.19
N GLY A 57 7.25 -2.79 21.18
CA GLY A 57 7.39 -1.35 20.99
C GLY A 57 8.55 -1.00 20.06
N ILE A 58 9.68 -1.73 20.14
CA ILE A 58 10.83 -1.51 19.26
C ILE A 58 10.46 -1.83 17.82
N LEU A 59 9.80 -2.97 17.58
CA LEU A 59 9.30 -3.32 16.24
C LEU A 59 8.31 -2.27 15.74
N ALA A 60 7.35 -1.85 16.56
CA ALA A 60 6.39 -0.81 16.20
C ALA A 60 7.11 0.47 15.77
N LYS A 61 8.13 0.92 16.52
CA LYS A 61 8.98 2.07 16.14
C LYS A 61 9.68 1.88 14.80
N CYS A 62 10.27 0.71 14.56
CA CYS A 62 10.91 0.43 13.27
C CYS A 62 9.89 0.53 12.12
N LEU A 63 8.69 0.00 12.30
CA LEU A 63 7.62 0.07 11.29
C LEU A 63 7.07 1.50 11.12
N MET A 64 7.05 2.31 12.19
CA MET A 64 6.64 3.72 12.12
C MET A 64 7.48 4.51 11.12
N VAL A 65 8.77 4.16 10.96
CA VAL A 65 9.67 4.76 9.96
C VAL A 65 9.06 4.62 8.56
N CYS A 66 8.51 3.45 8.21
CA CYS A 66 7.89 3.23 6.91
C CYS A 66 6.74 4.23 6.65
N ARG A 67 5.84 4.39 7.63
CA ARG A 67 4.67 5.26 7.49
C ARG A 67 5.04 6.74 7.41
N VAL A 68 5.94 7.20 8.29
CA VAL A 68 6.36 8.61 8.36
C VAL A 68 7.16 9.01 7.13
N SER A 69 7.95 8.09 6.58
CA SER A 69 8.77 8.36 5.40
C SER A 69 7.95 8.40 4.11
N LEU A 70 6.86 7.63 4.03
CA LEU A 70 5.91 7.66 2.90
C LEU A 70 4.91 8.83 2.96
N ALA A 71 4.86 9.57 4.08
CA ALA A 71 3.95 10.69 4.23
C ALA A 71 4.33 11.86 3.31
N PRO A 72 3.37 12.48 2.58
CA PRO A 72 3.63 13.59 1.68
C PRO A 72 4.30 14.77 2.39
N GLN A 73 5.39 15.28 1.83
CA GLN A 73 6.12 16.44 2.37
C GLN A 73 5.35 17.76 2.17
N ALA A 74 4.43 17.80 1.20
CA ALA A 74 3.75 19.01 0.76
C ALA A 74 2.70 19.55 1.76
N GLN A 75 2.30 18.77 2.77
CA GLN A 75 1.35 19.20 3.79
C GLN A 75 2.07 19.45 5.11
N SER A 76 2.35 20.73 5.41
CA SER A 76 2.89 21.14 6.69
C SER A 76 2.00 20.62 7.83
N GLY A 77 2.60 19.91 8.80
CA GLY A 77 1.89 19.33 9.94
C GLY A 77 1.37 17.90 9.78
N CYS A 78 1.28 17.36 8.56
CA CYS A 78 0.78 15.98 8.33
C CYS A 78 1.64 14.93 9.04
N LYS A 79 2.97 15.06 8.97
CA LYS A 79 3.90 14.16 9.65
C LYS A 79 3.77 14.22 11.17
N THR A 80 3.60 15.42 11.73
CA THR A 80 3.43 15.61 13.17
C THR A 80 2.14 14.96 13.65
N GLU A 81 1.04 15.17 12.93
CA GLU A 81 -0.26 14.59 13.25
C GLU A 81 -0.28 13.07 13.10
N LEU A 82 0.33 12.54 12.02
CA LEU A 82 0.51 11.09 11.84
C LEU A 82 1.31 10.49 13.00
N THR A 83 2.42 11.11 13.36
CA THR A 83 3.28 10.64 14.45
C THR A 83 2.54 10.67 15.78
N ARG A 84 1.75 11.72 16.05
CA ARG A 84 0.90 11.85 17.23
C ARG A 84 -0.15 10.73 17.32
N ARG A 85 -0.84 10.43 16.21
CA ARG A 85 -1.83 9.34 16.16
C ARG A 85 -1.20 7.97 16.37
N MET A 86 -0.02 7.74 15.78
CA MET A 86 0.71 6.50 15.97
C MET A 86 1.12 6.33 17.44
N LEU A 87 1.58 7.40 18.09
CA LEU A 87 1.89 7.36 19.51
C LEU A 87 0.66 6.96 20.35
N GLN A 88 -0.52 7.49 20.06
CA GLN A 88 -1.77 7.11 20.74
C GLN A 88 -2.12 5.62 20.57
N ILE A 89 -1.80 5.03 19.42
CA ILE A 89 -2.07 3.60 19.14
C ILE A 89 -1.07 2.69 19.86
N PHE A 90 0.19 3.12 20.01
CA PHE A 90 1.27 2.31 20.55
C PHE A 90 1.68 2.66 22.00
N SER A 91 1.07 3.68 22.61
CA SER A 91 1.28 4.00 24.03
C SER A 91 0.60 3.02 24.98
N VAL A 92 -0.25 2.15 24.45
CA VAL A 92 -1.00 1.14 25.21
C VAL A 92 -0.31 -0.24 25.17
N ASP A 93 -0.71 -1.12 26.08
CA ASP A 93 -0.33 -2.54 26.07
C ASP A 93 -0.60 -3.18 24.70
N PRO A 94 0.30 -4.02 24.15
CA PRO A 94 1.58 -4.51 24.71
C PRO A 94 2.85 -3.73 24.27
N TYR A 95 2.72 -2.52 23.73
CA TYR A 95 3.81 -1.83 23.03
C TYR A 95 4.57 -0.83 23.91
N TYR A 96 3.86 -0.07 24.74
CA TYR A 96 4.41 0.95 25.66
C TYR A 96 5.43 1.89 24.99
N VAL A 97 5.07 2.45 23.83
CA VAL A 97 5.88 3.41 23.10
C VAL A 97 5.65 4.81 23.65
N ASP A 98 6.64 5.36 24.35
CA ASP A 98 6.53 6.68 25.01
C ASP A 98 7.05 7.85 24.15
N ASN A 99 7.93 7.58 23.20
CA ASN A 99 8.52 8.60 22.33
C ASN A 99 8.73 8.09 20.91
N VAL A 100 8.86 9.02 19.97
CA VAL A 100 9.05 8.77 18.53
C VAL A 100 10.41 9.27 18.04
N SER A 101 11.31 9.55 18.97
CA SER A 101 12.66 10.04 18.69
C SER A 101 13.41 9.07 17.79
N GLY A 102 14.11 9.60 16.78
CA GLY A 102 14.88 8.80 15.82
C GLY A 102 14.10 8.29 14.60
N VAL A 103 12.76 8.24 14.65
CA VAL A 103 11.93 7.76 13.52
C VAL A 103 12.14 8.63 12.27
N THR A 104 12.25 9.94 12.45
CA THR A 104 12.44 10.90 11.34
C THR A 104 13.85 10.88 10.74
N GLY A 105 14.86 10.38 11.48
CA GLY A 105 16.25 10.28 11.02
C GLY A 105 16.54 9.03 10.18
N LEU A 106 15.66 8.03 10.26
CA LEU A 106 15.84 6.73 9.58
C LEU A 106 15.07 6.63 8.26
N GLN A 107 14.70 7.75 7.64
CA GLN A 107 13.90 7.75 6.41
C GLN A 107 14.54 6.94 5.27
N HIS A 108 15.86 6.83 5.24
CA HIS A 108 16.60 6.04 4.25
C HIS A 108 16.28 4.54 4.31
N TRP A 109 15.66 4.01 5.37
CA TRP A 109 15.30 2.60 5.45
C TRP A 109 14.28 2.16 4.39
N ILE A 110 13.48 3.09 3.86
CA ILE A 110 12.51 2.76 2.78
C ILE A 110 13.18 2.41 1.45
N SER A 111 14.46 2.75 1.25
CA SER A 111 15.22 2.34 0.06
C SER A 111 15.87 0.97 0.24
N VAL A 112 15.92 0.44 1.47
CA VAL A 112 16.49 -0.87 1.76
C VAL A 112 15.46 -1.95 1.45
N GLN A 113 15.70 -2.72 0.40
CA GLN A 113 14.76 -3.72 -0.08
C GLN A 113 14.39 -4.77 0.98
N SER A 114 15.38 -5.27 1.74
CA SER A 114 15.15 -6.27 2.78
C SER A 114 14.18 -5.77 3.86
N PHE A 115 14.25 -4.48 4.20
CA PHE A 115 13.32 -3.88 5.14
C PHE A 115 11.91 -3.82 4.56
N CYS A 116 11.76 -3.37 3.32
CA CYS A 116 10.47 -3.35 2.61
C CYS A 116 9.84 -4.74 2.49
N CYS A 117 10.64 -5.79 2.19
CA CYS A 117 10.15 -7.18 2.14
C CYS A 117 9.57 -7.63 3.48
N ILE A 118 10.25 -7.30 4.60
CA ILE A 118 9.78 -7.66 5.95
C ILE A 118 8.48 -6.91 6.28
N VAL A 119 8.40 -5.63 5.95
CA VAL A 119 7.20 -4.81 6.14
C VAL A 119 6.01 -5.38 5.35
N ALA A 120 6.23 -5.77 4.10
CA ALA A 120 5.20 -6.38 3.25
C ALA A 120 4.72 -7.73 3.79
N ALA A 121 5.66 -8.60 4.21
CA ALA A 121 5.33 -9.90 4.81
C ALA A 121 4.47 -9.75 6.08
N LEU A 122 4.84 -8.80 6.94
CA LEU A 122 4.06 -8.45 8.13
C LEU A 122 2.66 -7.95 7.79
N ASP A 123 2.56 -7.02 6.84
CA ASP A 123 1.28 -6.44 6.43
C ASP A 123 0.35 -7.49 5.81
N MET A 124 0.90 -8.34 4.95
CA MET A 124 0.18 -9.45 4.30
C MET A 124 -0.34 -10.46 5.33
N PHE A 125 0.51 -10.86 6.29
CA PHE A 125 0.13 -11.75 7.39
C PHE A 125 -1.00 -11.16 8.25
N LEU A 126 -0.84 -9.93 8.75
CA LEU A 126 -1.82 -9.31 9.64
C LEU A 126 -3.16 -9.00 8.95
N ARG A 127 -3.18 -8.95 7.62
CA ARG A 127 -4.43 -8.79 6.84
C ARG A 127 -5.15 -10.09 6.58
N LYS A 128 -4.42 -11.21 6.49
CA LYS A 128 -5.03 -12.54 6.55
C LYS A 128 -5.63 -12.80 7.94
N PHE A 129 -4.99 -12.29 9.00
CA PHE A 129 -5.41 -12.49 10.39
C PHE A 129 -5.84 -11.18 11.09
N PRO A 130 -7.03 -10.63 10.76
CA PRO A 130 -7.48 -9.34 11.31
C PRO A 130 -7.79 -9.35 12.81
N ARG A 131 -7.93 -10.53 13.42
CA ARG A 131 -8.18 -10.68 14.87
C ARG A 131 -6.90 -11.02 15.67
N HIS A 132 -5.73 -10.94 15.05
CA HIS A 132 -4.47 -11.21 15.73
C HIS A 132 -4.14 -10.10 16.74
N GLU A 133 -3.53 -10.45 17.88
CA GLU A 133 -3.20 -9.51 18.97
C GLU A 133 -2.34 -8.32 18.50
N LEU A 134 -1.52 -8.57 17.48
CA LEU A 134 -0.60 -7.59 16.90
C LEU A 134 -1.16 -6.86 15.66
N GLU A 135 -2.46 -6.95 15.40
CA GLU A 135 -3.13 -6.28 14.27
C GLU A 135 -2.90 -4.75 14.26
N ARG A 136 -2.71 -4.13 15.44
CA ARG A 136 -2.38 -2.71 15.57
C ARG A 136 -1.10 -2.30 14.81
N LEU A 137 -0.15 -3.22 14.59
CA LEU A 137 1.04 -2.95 13.78
C LEU A 137 0.71 -2.56 12.33
N ARG A 138 -0.48 -2.95 11.82
CA ARG A 138 -0.96 -2.57 10.49
C ARG A 138 -1.08 -1.07 10.30
N ALA A 139 -1.30 -0.31 11.37
CA ALA A 139 -1.33 1.15 11.31
C ALA A 139 -0.02 1.73 10.72
N CYS A 140 1.10 1.05 10.93
CA CYS A 140 2.40 1.39 10.37
C CYS A 140 2.58 0.86 8.94
N THR A 141 2.15 -0.37 8.68
CA THR A 141 2.48 -1.10 7.44
C THR A 141 1.48 -0.89 6.31
N LEU A 142 0.35 -0.23 6.56
CA LEU A 142 -0.68 0.06 5.56
C LEU A 142 -0.16 0.76 4.30
N GLY A 143 0.95 1.50 4.39
CA GLY A 143 1.58 2.15 3.23
C GLY A 143 2.26 1.20 2.24
N SER A 144 2.47 -0.06 2.61
CA SER A 144 3.07 -1.09 1.76
C SER A 144 2.07 -1.67 0.75
N GLN A 145 0.79 -1.70 1.13
CA GLN A 145 -0.28 -2.22 0.29
C GLN A 145 -0.51 -1.32 -0.93
N TYR A 146 -0.56 -1.92 -2.12
CA TYR A 146 -0.72 -1.23 -3.40
C TYR A 146 0.30 -0.10 -3.62
N LYS A 147 1.51 -0.26 -3.05
CA LYS A 147 2.60 0.68 -3.29
C LYS A 147 2.92 0.73 -4.78
N ASP A 148 3.10 1.95 -5.30
CA ASP A 148 3.25 2.25 -6.72
C ASP A 148 2.10 1.75 -7.62
N CYS A 149 0.92 1.45 -7.06
CA CYS A 149 -0.28 1.00 -7.80
C CYS A 149 -1.41 2.03 -7.76
N VAL A 150 -1.06 3.33 -7.84
CA VAL A 150 -1.99 4.45 -7.73
C VAL A 150 -3.16 4.37 -8.72
N MET A 151 -2.95 3.80 -9.91
CA MET A 151 -3.98 3.67 -10.94
C MET A 151 -5.20 2.89 -10.44
N ILE A 152 -4.99 1.79 -9.71
CA ILE A 152 -6.08 0.96 -9.16
C ILE A 152 -6.91 1.78 -8.16
N GLY A 153 -6.24 2.51 -7.27
CA GLY A 153 -6.89 3.39 -6.30
C GLY A 153 -7.69 4.50 -6.97
N SER A 154 -7.13 5.12 -8.01
CA SER A 154 -7.79 6.19 -8.77
C SER A 154 -9.00 5.69 -9.55
N ILE A 155 -8.93 4.52 -10.19
CA ILE A 155 -10.07 3.90 -10.88
C ILE A 155 -11.20 3.62 -9.87
N ASN A 156 -10.89 3.03 -8.71
CA ASN A 156 -11.88 2.76 -7.67
C ASN A 156 -12.49 4.04 -7.08
N HIS A 157 -11.72 5.14 -7.02
CA HIS A 157 -12.23 6.43 -6.59
C HIS A 157 -13.19 7.03 -7.62
N VAL A 158 -12.84 7.00 -8.91
CA VAL A 158 -13.72 7.48 -9.99
C VAL A 158 -14.97 6.62 -10.11
N ALA A 159 -14.85 5.29 -10.00
CA ALA A 159 -15.99 4.38 -10.01
C ALA A 159 -17.02 4.75 -8.94
N ARG A 160 -16.55 4.99 -7.70
CA ARG A 160 -17.40 5.49 -6.60
C ARG A 160 -17.96 6.87 -6.88
N THR A 161 -17.17 7.76 -7.48
CA THR A 161 -17.62 9.11 -7.84
C THR A 161 -18.69 9.09 -8.93
N LEU A 162 -18.65 8.15 -9.87
CA LEU A 162 -19.62 8.01 -10.94
C LEU A 162 -20.76 7.04 -10.60
N SER A 163 -20.77 6.50 -9.37
CA SER A 163 -21.70 5.45 -8.93
C SER A 163 -21.77 4.27 -9.90
N THR A 164 -20.62 3.89 -10.46
CA THR A 164 -20.47 2.81 -11.43
C THR A 164 -19.45 1.77 -10.95
N THR A 165 -19.35 0.64 -11.64
CA THR A 165 -18.32 -0.38 -11.35
C THR A 165 -16.97 0.06 -11.92
N PRO A 166 -15.83 -0.42 -11.38
CA PRO A 166 -14.51 -0.14 -11.96
C PRO A 166 -14.44 -0.47 -13.47
N GLY A 167 -15.08 -1.55 -13.91
CA GLY A 167 -15.23 -1.90 -15.33
C GLY A 167 -16.07 -0.90 -16.13
N GLY A 168 -17.09 -0.30 -15.51
CA GLY A 168 -17.94 0.72 -16.12
C GLY A 168 -17.22 2.03 -16.41
N VAL A 169 -16.17 2.36 -15.65
CA VAL A 169 -15.36 3.58 -15.86
C VAL A 169 -14.74 3.61 -17.26
N PHE A 170 -14.30 2.45 -17.77
CA PHE A 170 -13.65 2.35 -19.07
C PHE A 170 -14.56 2.73 -20.25
N LYS A 171 -15.89 2.63 -20.09
CA LYS A 171 -16.87 3.03 -21.12
C LYS A 171 -16.91 4.54 -21.38
N TYR A 172 -16.40 5.34 -20.44
CA TYR A 172 -16.40 6.79 -20.53
C TYR A 172 -15.09 7.35 -21.11
N ILE A 173 -14.16 6.49 -21.53
CA ILE A 173 -12.91 6.91 -22.15
C ILE A 173 -13.17 7.20 -23.62
N PHE A 174 -13.15 8.47 -23.97
CA PHE A 174 -13.32 8.94 -25.36
C PHE A 174 -11.98 9.26 -26.05
N ASN A 175 -10.88 9.19 -25.31
CA ASN A 175 -9.55 9.42 -25.86
C ASN A 175 -8.90 8.10 -26.26
N ARG A 176 -8.45 7.97 -27.52
CA ARG A 176 -7.90 6.72 -28.04
C ARG A 176 -6.64 6.29 -27.29
N GLU A 177 -5.71 7.21 -27.05
CA GLU A 177 -4.46 6.93 -26.36
C GLU A 177 -4.72 6.46 -24.92
N ALA A 178 -5.71 7.07 -24.24
CA ALA A 178 -6.10 6.63 -22.90
C ALA A 178 -6.82 5.27 -22.91
N ALA A 179 -7.57 4.95 -23.97
CA ALA A 179 -8.28 3.67 -24.10
C ALA A 179 -7.29 2.51 -24.33
N GLU A 180 -6.27 2.71 -25.16
CA GLU A 180 -5.20 1.72 -25.37
C GLU A 180 -4.40 1.47 -24.08
N GLU A 181 -4.06 2.52 -23.34
CA GLU A 181 -3.40 2.39 -22.03
C GLU A 181 -4.28 1.65 -21.01
N ALA A 182 -5.58 1.96 -20.99
CA ALA A 182 -6.55 1.28 -20.14
C ALA A 182 -6.71 -0.21 -20.48
N GLU A 183 -6.74 -0.55 -21.76
CA GLU A 183 -6.82 -1.94 -22.22
C GLU A 183 -5.60 -2.74 -21.76
N ARG A 184 -4.39 -2.17 -21.79
CA ARG A 184 -3.17 -2.83 -21.28
C ARG A 184 -3.24 -3.10 -19.77
N ILE A 185 -3.83 -2.19 -18.99
CA ILE A 185 -4.03 -2.37 -17.55
C ILE A 185 -5.04 -3.48 -17.27
N TYR A 186 -6.11 -3.55 -18.07
CA TYR A 186 -7.18 -4.52 -17.90
C TYR A 186 -6.81 -5.93 -18.40
N SER A 187 -6.09 -6.03 -19.52
CA SER A 187 -5.65 -7.28 -20.15
C SER A 187 -4.58 -8.06 -19.37
N GLY A 188 -3.98 -7.47 -18.32
CA GLY A 188 -3.08 -8.20 -17.44
C GLY A 188 -3.80 -9.38 -16.76
N GLY A 189 -3.45 -10.61 -17.18
CA GLY A 189 -4.10 -11.90 -16.87
C GLY A 189 -4.12 -12.37 -15.41
N GLU A 190 -4.02 -11.45 -14.45
CA GLU A 190 -3.98 -11.73 -13.02
C GLU A 190 -5.33 -11.45 -12.33
N GLY A 191 -6.45 -11.56 -13.05
CA GLY A 191 -7.79 -11.19 -12.56
C GLY A 191 -8.14 -11.81 -11.20
N VAL A 192 -7.74 -13.06 -10.98
CA VAL A 192 -7.98 -13.80 -9.73
C VAL A 192 -7.13 -13.24 -8.58
N GLU A 193 -5.84 -13.02 -8.79
CA GLU A 193 -4.91 -12.52 -7.76
C GLU A 193 -5.17 -11.04 -7.42
N LYS A 194 -5.62 -10.23 -8.40
CA LYS A 194 -6.04 -8.82 -8.20
C LYS A 194 -7.17 -8.68 -7.18
N SER A 195 -8.07 -9.66 -7.12
CA SER A 195 -9.24 -9.66 -6.24
C SER A 195 -8.95 -10.18 -4.83
N LYS A 196 -7.84 -10.90 -4.64
CA LYS A 196 -7.45 -11.49 -3.36
C LYS A 196 -6.74 -10.47 -2.47
N ASN A 197 -7.19 -10.37 -1.22
CA ASN A 197 -6.61 -9.46 -0.22
C ASN A 197 -5.33 -9.97 0.42
N ASP A 198 -5.08 -11.27 0.29
CA ASP A 198 -3.99 -12.05 0.84
C ASP A 198 -3.06 -12.55 -0.28
N SER A 199 -3.00 -11.84 -1.41
CA SER A 199 -2.13 -12.15 -2.55
C SER A 199 -0.84 -11.32 -2.53
N TYR A 200 0.24 -11.92 -3.04
CA TYR A 200 1.48 -11.21 -3.33
C TYR A 200 1.29 -10.02 -4.30
N PHE A 201 0.21 -10.00 -5.09
CA PHE A 201 -0.10 -8.92 -6.04
C PHE A 201 -0.07 -7.55 -5.37
N GLN A 202 -0.69 -7.42 -4.19
CA GLN A 202 -0.79 -6.12 -3.50
C GLN A 202 0.57 -5.58 -3.02
N TYR A 203 1.57 -6.45 -2.93
CA TYR A 203 2.90 -6.18 -2.42
C TYR A 203 4.00 -6.38 -3.46
N MET A 204 3.63 -6.48 -4.74
CA MET A 204 4.55 -6.77 -5.85
C MET A 204 5.80 -5.88 -5.84
N ARG A 205 5.66 -4.62 -5.38
CA ARG A 205 6.76 -3.66 -5.28
C ARG A 205 7.68 -3.94 -4.10
N ASP A 206 7.10 -4.13 -2.91
CA ASP A 206 7.88 -4.33 -1.69
C ASP A 206 8.47 -5.73 -1.56
N PHE A 207 7.94 -6.73 -2.28
CA PHE A 207 8.61 -8.03 -2.46
C PHE A 207 9.60 -8.06 -3.63
N SER A 208 9.76 -6.95 -4.37
CA SER A 208 10.60 -6.89 -5.58
C SER A 208 10.24 -7.94 -6.64
N LEU A 209 8.96 -8.34 -6.74
CA LEU A 209 8.49 -9.23 -7.81
C LEU A 209 8.54 -8.52 -9.17
N VAL A 210 8.37 -7.19 -9.17
CA VAL A 210 8.46 -6.35 -10.36
C VAL A 210 9.33 -5.12 -10.12
N ALA A 211 10.20 -4.82 -11.08
CA ALA A 211 11.04 -3.62 -11.05
C ALA A 211 10.23 -2.32 -11.22
N LYS A 212 9.14 -2.39 -12.00
CA LYS A 212 8.17 -1.31 -12.19
C LYS A 212 6.77 -1.91 -12.31
N THR A 213 5.83 -1.36 -11.57
CA THR A 213 4.44 -1.84 -11.60
C THR A 213 3.75 -1.37 -12.89
N ALA A 214 2.91 -2.23 -13.46
CA ALA A 214 2.00 -1.86 -14.55
C ALA A 214 0.81 -1.00 -14.07
N TYR A 215 0.79 -0.58 -12.80
CA TYR A 215 -0.30 0.21 -12.21
C TYR A 215 0.20 1.56 -11.69
N SER A 216 1.40 1.96 -12.08
CA SER A 216 1.98 3.26 -11.73
C SER A 216 1.45 4.36 -12.66
N ALA A 217 1.23 5.55 -12.10
CA ALA A 217 0.84 6.73 -12.87
C ALA A 217 1.87 7.10 -13.96
N SER A 218 3.16 6.82 -13.73
CA SER A 218 4.22 7.12 -14.70
C SER A 218 4.33 6.10 -15.83
N ALA A 219 3.62 4.97 -15.74
CA ALA A 219 3.56 4.00 -16.84
C ALA A 219 2.50 4.38 -17.89
N TYR A 220 1.41 5.02 -17.45
CA TYR A 220 0.23 5.34 -18.27
C TYR A 220 -0.26 6.76 -18.00
N PRO A 221 0.49 7.78 -18.46
CA PRO A 221 0.24 9.17 -18.11
C PRO A 221 -1.06 9.72 -18.69
N ASN A 222 -1.45 9.30 -19.90
CA ASN A 222 -2.65 9.81 -20.55
C ASN A 222 -3.89 9.34 -19.82
N PHE A 223 -3.94 8.04 -19.49
CA PHE A 223 -5.02 7.47 -18.73
C PHE A 223 -5.05 7.99 -17.28
N TYR A 224 -3.91 8.14 -16.62
CA TYR A 224 -3.85 8.72 -15.27
C TYR A 224 -4.40 10.14 -15.21
N ASN A 225 -3.95 11.01 -16.12
CA ASN A 225 -4.40 12.39 -16.21
C ASN A 225 -5.92 12.47 -16.45
N TRP A 226 -6.44 11.60 -17.31
CA TRP A 226 -7.88 11.49 -17.55
C TRP A 226 -8.63 11.09 -16.26
N ILE A 227 -8.22 10.01 -15.58
CA ILE A 227 -8.89 9.54 -14.35
C ILE A 227 -8.91 10.63 -13.27
N VAL A 228 -7.79 11.29 -13.01
CA VAL A 228 -7.68 12.30 -11.94
C VAL A 228 -8.46 13.58 -12.28
N SER A 229 -8.75 13.84 -13.55
CA SER A 229 -9.53 15.00 -13.97
C SER A 229 -11.03 14.89 -13.64
N ILE A 230 -11.60 13.68 -13.67
CA ILE A 230 -13.05 13.46 -13.54
C ILE A 230 -13.61 13.93 -12.18
N PRO A 231 -13.03 13.56 -11.02
CA PRO A 231 -13.52 14.04 -9.74
C PRO A 231 -13.42 15.56 -9.60
N LYS A 232 -12.38 16.16 -10.20
CA LYS A 232 -12.17 17.62 -10.19
C LYS A 232 -13.25 18.34 -11.00
N GLN A 233 -13.64 17.81 -12.15
CA GLN A 233 -14.70 18.38 -12.98
C GLN A 233 -16.07 18.36 -12.29
N ARG A 234 -16.36 17.33 -11.48
CA ARG A 234 -17.60 17.28 -10.69
C ARG A 234 -17.62 18.26 -9.52
N LEU A 235 -16.43 18.58 -8.97
CA LEU A 235 -16.25 19.55 -7.87
C LEU A 235 -16.08 21.00 -8.35
N CYS A 236 -15.81 21.22 -9.64
CA CYS A 236 -15.81 22.55 -10.24
C CYS A 236 -17.26 23.05 -10.43
N PRO A 237 -17.68 24.16 -9.79
CA PRO A 237 -19.02 24.73 -9.96
C PRO A 237 -19.27 25.31 -11.36
N TRP A 238 -18.22 25.44 -12.17
CA TRP A 238 -18.30 25.95 -13.52
C TRP A 238 -18.81 24.84 -14.45
N ARG A 239 -20.15 24.81 -14.58
CA ARG A 239 -20.90 24.25 -15.71
C ARG A 239 -20.01 24.11 -16.94
N ILE A 240 -19.83 22.89 -17.42
CA ILE A 240 -19.62 22.66 -18.85
C ILE A 240 -20.91 23.17 -19.50
N VAL A 241 -20.91 24.45 -19.90
CA VAL A 241 -21.82 24.96 -20.90
C VAL A 241 -21.52 24.11 -22.13
N ALA A 242 -22.40 23.15 -22.41
CA ALA A 242 -22.37 22.42 -23.64
C ALA A 242 -22.27 23.45 -24.76
N ILE A 243 -21.13 23.49 -25.45
CA ILE A 243 -20.99 24.23 -26.69
C ILE A 243 -21.83 23.46 -27.70
N GLN A 244 -23.14 23.71 -27.70
CA GLN A 244 -24.00 23.36 -28.81
C GLN A 244 -23.54 24.22 -29.98
N LYS A 245 -22.89 23.57 -30.95
CA LYS A 245 -22.62 24.14 -32.27
C LYS A 245 -23.95 24.69 -32.79
N ARG A 246 -24.06 26.01 -33.01
CA ARG A 246 -25.24 26.58 -33.68
C ARG A 246 -25.43 25.81 -35.00
N PRO A 247 -26.64 25.36 -35.34
CA PRO A 247 -26.89 24.85 -36.66
C PRO A 247 -26.59 25.99 -37.65
N SER A 248 -25.65 25.72 -38.55
CA SER A 248 -25.47 26.52 -39.75
C SER A 248 -26.78 26.49 -40.51
N SER A 249 -27.52 27.60 -40.49
CA SER A 249 -28.62 27.85 -41.41
C SER A 249 -28.06 27.70 -42.83
N GLN A 250 -28.46 26.63 -43.52
CA GLN A 250 -28.36 26.54 -44.96
C GLN A 250 -29.23 27.63 -45.60
N GLY A 251 -28.78 28.08 -46.77
CA GLY A 251 -29.09 29.38 -47.33
C GLY A 251 -30.49 29.62 -47.87
N VAL A 252 -30.69 30.90 -48.21
CA VAL A 252 -31.32 31.41 -49.43
C VAL A 252 -30.42 32.54 -49.93
#